data_AF-A0A7S1BZK2-F1
#
_entry.id   AF-A0A7S1BZK2-F1
#
_cell.length_a   1.000
_cell.length_b   1.000
_cell.length_c   1.000
_cell.angle_alpha   90.00
_cell.angle_beta   90.00
_cell.angle_gamma   90.00
#
_symmetry.space_group_name_H-M   'P 1'
#
loop_
_entity.id
_entity.type
_entity.pdbx_description
1 polymer ?
#
loop_
_entity_poly.entity_id
_entity_poly.type
_entity_poly.pdbx_seq_one_letter_code
_entity_poly.pdbx_strand_id
1 'polypeptide(L)'
;MPKYAAEDHRWRPPANLAVVPSVSPSLAYPPDEKELKNALSSKGHCTIRSVLSSEEARAAVAEALEWRSAVGTTNDDVAPRGNIVVLNGIGDDPTASEAVDVGIYSGFGSGHCAAAWSIRSLPRVRAIFRRFFGTDDLLSSLDGMVLWDDRRATDV
;
A
#
# COMPACT_ATOMS: atom_id res chain seq x y z
N MET A 1 -29.23 -29.21 -9.25
CA MET A 1 -28.35 -28.04 -9.10
C MET A 1 -26.95 -28.45 -9.50
N PRO A 2 -26.32 -27.83 -10.52
CA PRO A 2 -24.95 -28.17 -10.86
C PRO A 2 -24.01 -27.58 -9.81
N LYS A 3 -23.10 -28.42 -9.31
CA LYS A 3 -22.01 -28.05 -8.41
C LYS A 3 -21.02 -27.19 -9.20
N TYR A 4 -20.78 -25.95 -8.78
CA TYR A 4 -19.63 -25.20 -9.27
C TYR A 4 -18.37 -25.94 -8.82
N ALA A 5 -17.59 -26.43 -9.78
CA ALA A 5 -16.25 -26.92 -9.52
C ALA A 5 -15.39 -25.74 -9.08
N ALA A 6 -14.56 -25.93 -8.06
CA ALA A 6 -13.56 -24.95 -7.64
C ALA A 6 -12.56 -24.77 -8.79
N GLU A 7 -12.76 -23.73 -9.59
CA GLU A 7 -11.77 -23.31 -10.56
C GLU A 7 -10.63 -22.60 -9.82
N ASP A 8 -9.39 -22.89 -10.21
CA ASP A 8 -8.18 -22.24 -9.69
C ASP A 8 -8.23 -20.75 -10.07
N HIS A 9 -8.84 -19.92 -9.21
CA HIS A 9 -9.00 -18.46 -9.38
C HIS A 9 -7.66 -17.70 -9.28
N ARG A 10 -6.52 -18.39 -9.31
CA ARG A 10 -5.22 -17.73 -9.41
C ARG A 10 -5.13 -16.99 -10.74
N TRP A 11 -5.05 -15.67 -10.65
CA TRP A 11 -4.76 -14.82 -11.79
C TRP A 11 -3.49 -15.31 -12.50
N ARG A 12 -3.61 -15.63 -13.78
CA ARG A 12 -2.47 -15.92 -14.65
C ARG A 12 -2.33 -14.77 -15.63
N PRO A 13 -1.15 -14.13 -15.72
CA PRO A 13 -0.93 -13.13 -16.75
C PRO A 13 -1.17 -13.78 -18.12
N PRO A 14 -1.81 -13.07 -19.07
CA PRO A 14 -2.01 -13.59 -20.40
C PRO A 14 -0.65 -13.84 -21.07
N ALA A 15 -0.53 -14.91 -21.86
CA ALA A 15 0.75 -15.40 -22.40
C ALA A 15 1.51 -14.38 -23.28
N ASN A 16 0.84 -13.29 -23.68
CA ASN A 16 1.36 -12.19 -24.47
C ASN A 16 1.66 -10.92 -23.66
N LEU A 17 1.52 -10.93 -22.33
CA LEU A 17 1.95 -9.83 -21.48
C LEU A 17 3.47 -9.82 -21.42
N ALA A 18 4.10 -9.13 -22.36
CA ALA A 18 5.53 -8.85 -22.28
C ALA A 18 5.77 -8.01 -21.02
N VAL A 19 6.32 -8.63 -19.98
CA VAL A 19 6.93 -7.89 -18.87
C VAL A 19 8.17 -7.22 -19.45
N VAL A 20 8.00 -6.00 -19.96
CA VAL A 20 9.13 -5.15 -20.33
C VAL A 20 9.82 -4.81 -19.01
N PRO A 21 11.08 -5.22 -18.79
CA PRO A 21 11.79 -4.83 -17.58
C PRO A 21 12.01 -3.32 -17.66
N SER A 22 11.15 -2.54 -16.99
CA SER A 22 11.46 -1.15 -16.71
C SER A 22 12.59 -1.15 -15.70
N VAL A 23 13.83 -0.99 -16.18
CA VAL A 23 14.97 -0.80 -15.29
C VAL A 23 14.87 0.61 -14.73
N SER A 24 14.11 0.72 -13.64
CA SER A 24 13.99 1.96 -12.87
C SER A 24 15.39 2.41 -12.43
N PRO A 25 15.76 3.69 -12.59
CA PRO A 25 17.00 4.20 -12.01
C PRO A 25 17.03 3.89 -10.50
N SER A 26 18.04 3.14 -10.06
CA SER A 26 18.13 2.68 -8.68
C SER A 26 19.24 3.43 -7.94
N LEU A 27 18.85 4.22 -6.95
CA LEU A 27 19.74 5.05 -6.14
C LEU A 27 19.91 4.43 -4.75
N ALA A 28 21.10 4.52 -4.16
CA ALA A 28 21.30 4.15 -2.76
C ALA A 28 20.81 5.29 -1.85
N TYR A 29 20.42 4.96 -0.61
CA TYR A 29 20.21 5.96 0.43
C TYR A 29 21.55 6.34 1.10
N PRO A 30 21.80 7.64 1.40
CA PRO A 30 21.03 8.79 0.94
C PRO A 30 21.27 9.06 -0.55
N PRO A 31 20.23 9.42 -1.32
CA PRO A 31 20.41 9.69 -2.74
C PRO A 31 21.18 11.00 -2.96
N ASP A 32 22.06 11.02 -3.96
CA ASP A 32 22.60 12.28 -4.44
C ASP A 32 21.50 13.13 -5.10
N GLU A 33 21.54 14.45 -4.90
CA GLU A 33 20.47 15.34 -5.37
C GLU A 33 20.47 15.45 -6.89
N LYS A 34 21.66 15.49 -7.50
CA LYS A 34 21.80 15.59 -8.96
C LYS A 34 21.36 14.29 -9.61
N GLU A 35 21.73 13.15 -9.05
CA GLU A 35 21.27 11.83 -9.52
C GLU A 35 19.74 11.69 -9.42
N LEU A 36 19.16 12.11 -8.29
CA LEU A 36 17.71 12.09 -8.08
C LEU A 36 16.97 12.94 -9.12
N LYS A 37 17.40 14.20 -9.31
CA LYS A 37 16.79 15.11 -10.29
C LYS A 37 16.95 14.58 -11.71
N ASN A 38 18.12 14.06 -12.08
CA ASN A 38 18.37 13.49 -13.40
C ASN A 38 17.50 12.25 -13.67
N ALA A 39 17.34 11.36 -12.70
CA ALA A 39 16.49 10.18 -12.82
C ALA A 39 15.02 10.58 -13.06
N LEU A 40 14.51 11.53 -12.28
CA LEU A 40 13.14 12.00 -12.40
C LEU A 40 12.90 12.76 -13.71
N SER A 41 13.83 13.62 -14.15
CA SER A 41 13.72 14.32 -15.43
C SER A 41 13.79 13.39 -16.65
N SER A 42 14.56 12.29 -16.58
CA SER A 42 14.76 11.39 -17.73
C SER A 42 13.75 10.26 -17.82
N LYS A 43 13.24 9.76 -16.68
CA LYS A 43 12.34 8.59 -16.63
C LYS A 43 11.00 8.89 -15.98
N GLY A 44 10.82 10.02 -15.31
CA GLY A 44 9.61 10.35 -14.55
C GLY A 44 9.48 9.59 -13.22
N HIS A 45 10.39 8.65 -12.91
CA HIS A 45 10.42 7.88 -11.67
C HIS A 45 11.84 7.44 -11.30
N CYS A 46 12.05 7.06 -10.05
CA CYS A 46 13.26 6.40 -9.57
C CYS A 46 12.96 5.50 -8.36
N THR A 47 13.88 4.59 -8.06
CA THR A 47 13.81 3.71 -6.89
C THR A 47 14.95 4.07 -5.94
N ILE A 48 14.65 4.43 -4.70
CA ILE A 48 15.66 4.62 -3.66
C ILE A 48 15.70 3.37 -2.80
N ARG A 49 16.85 2.69 -2.78
CA ARG A 49 17.06 1.45 -2.02
C ARG A 49 17.44 1.75 -0.58
N SER A 50 17.15 0.79 0.29
CA SER A 50 17.58 0.81 1.70
C SER A 50 17.08 2.02 2.49
N VAL A 51 15.92 2.57 2.11
CA VAL A 51 15.24 3.61 2.89
C VAL A 51 14.73 3.05 4.20
N LEU A 52 14.17 1.84 4.16
CA LEU A 52 13.86 1.04 5.35
C LEU A 52 14.91 -0.07 5.48
N SER A 53 15.26 -0.40 6.72
CA SER A 53 15.93 -1.65 7.03
C SER A 53 14.96 -2.82 6.85
N SER A 54 15.50 -4.04 6.72
CA SER A 54 14.67 -5.24 6.67
C SER A 54 13.86 -5.47 7.95
N GLU A 55 14.28 -4.90 9.07
CA GLU A 55 13.56 -4.96 10.33
C GLU A 55 12.40 -3.99 10.37
N GLU A 56 12.62 -2.73 9.99
CA GLU A 56 11.57 -1.71 9.92
C GLU A 56 10.49 -2.09 8.90
N ALA A 57 10.88 -2.64 7.75
CA ALA A 57 9.94 -3.13 6.76
C ALA A 57 9.07 -4.27 7.31
N ARG A 58 9.66 -5.22 8.06
CA ARG A 58 8.90 -6.31 8.69
C ARG A 58 7.98 -5.80 9.79
N ALA A 59 8.44 -4.85 10.61
CA ALA A 59 7.64 -4.25 11.66
C ALA A 59 6.42 -3.51 11.08
N ALA A 60 6.61 -2.68 10.06
CA ALA A 60 5.52 -1.97 9.42
C ALA A 60 4.47 -2.92 8.78
N VAL A 61 4.91 -4.03 8.18
CA VAL A 61 4.00 -5.07 7.68
C VAL A 61 3.23 -5.74 8.83
N ALA A 62 3.90 -6.08 9.93
CA ALA A 62 3.25 -6.67 11.10
C ALA A 62 2.19 -5.74 11.70
N GLU A 63 2.53 -4.46 11.91
CA GLU A 63 1.61 -3.42 12.39
C GLU A 63 0.40 -3.25 11.45
N ALA A 64 0.62 -3.32 10.14
CA ALA A 64 -0.46 -3.20 9.15
C ALA A 64 -1.43 -4.38 9.22
N LEU A 65 -0.90 -5.59 9.38
CA LEU A 65 -1.70 -6.82 9.51
C LEU A 65 -2.44 -6.87 10.85
N GLU A 66 -1.82 -6.38 11.93
CA GLU A 66 -2.45 -6.22 13.24
C GLU A 66 -3.61 -5.23 13.17
N TRP A 67 -3.39 -4.04 12.61
CA TRP A 67 -4.45 -3.05 12.38
C TRP A 67 -5.61 -3.65 11.57
N ARG A 68 -5.31 -4.35 10.47
CA ARG A 68 -6.32 -5.02 9.64
C ARG A 68 -7.13 -6.04 10.45
N SER A 69 -6.45 -6.79 11.30
CA SER A 69 -7.10 -7.81 12.16
C SER A 69 -8.02 -7.13 13.18
N ALA A 70 -7.57 -6.04 13.80
CA ALA A 70 -8.36 -5.28 14.76
C ALA A 70 -9.63 -4.67 14.13
N VAL A 71 -9.52 -4.07 12.94
CA VAL A 71 -10.67 -3.51 12.21
C VAL A 71 -11.65 -4.61 11.77
N GLY A 72 -11.17 -5.81 11.44
CA GLY A 72 -12.04 -6.96 11.12
C GLY A 72 -12.73 -7.62 12.31
N THR A 73 -12.31 -7.31 13.55
CA THR A 73 -12.91 -7.85 14.78
C THR A 73 -14.01 -6.98 15.39
N THR A 74 -14.20 -5.75 14.92
CA THR A 74 -15.29 -4.86 15.37
C THR A 74 -16.60 -5.22 14.68
N ASN A 75 -17.04 -6.47 14.79
CA ASN A 75 -18.36 -6.90 14.31
C ASN A 75 -19.51 -6.51 15.26
N ASP A 76 -19.22 -5.92 16.42
CA ASP A 76 -20.26 -5.44 17.34
C ASP A 76 -20.00 -3.99 17.78
N ASP A 77 -20.87 -3.09 17.31
CA ASP A 77 -21.36 -1.87 18.00
C ASP A 77 -20.59 -0.54 18.10
N VAL A 78 -19.39 -0.32 17.54
CA VAL A 78 -18.85 1.06 17.52
C VAL A 78 -18.06 1.41 16.25
N ALA A 79 -18.79 1.82 15.20
CA ALA A 79 -18.28 2.85 14.30
C ALA A 79 -19.40 3.86 14.06
N PRO A 80 -19.20 5.16 14.34
CA PRO A 80 -20.18 6.17 13.96
C PRO A 80 -20.35 6.06 12.45
N ARG A 81 -21.58 5.76 12.01
CA ARG A 81 -22.02 5.84 10.61
C ARG A 81 -21.97 7.30 10.15
N GLY A 82 -20.76 7.81 9.96
CA GLY A 82 -20.46 9.09 9.36
C GLY A 82 -19.67 8.83 8.09
N ASN A 83 -20.39 8.58 6.99
CA ASN A 83 -19.90 8.65 5.61
C ASN A 83 -18.56 7.92 5.34
N ILE A 84 -18.53 6.60 5.56
CA ILE A 84 -17.47 5.77 4.99
C ILE A 84 -17.85 5.50 3.54
N VAL A 85 -17.31 6.31 2.63
CA VAL A 85 -17.25 5.95 1.21
C VAL A 85 -16.06 5.01 1.08
N VAL A 86 -16.33 3.70 0.99
CA VAL A 86 -15.35 2.77 0.42
C VAL A 86 -15.18 3.25 -1.02
N LEU A 87 -14.08 3.94 -1.32
CA LEU A 87 -13.71 4.28 -2.69
C LEU A 87 -13.26 3.00 -3.41
N ASN A 88 -14.17 2.06 -3.58
CA ASN A 88 -14.13 1.20 -4.73
C ASN A 88 -14.53 2.12 -5.88
N GLY A 89 -13.77 2.15 -6.97
CA GLY A 89 -14.17 2.87 -8.18
C GLY A 89 -15.44 2.31 -8.85
N ILE A 90 -16.37 1.69 -8.11
CA ILE A 90 -17.56 1.01 -8.61
C ILE A 90 -18.67 1.15 -7.56
N GLY A 91 -19.51 2.18 -7.72
CA GLY A 91 -20.92 2.20 -7.33
C GLY A 91 -21.29 2.13 -5.84
N ASP A 92 -22.48 2.63 -5.53
CA ASP A 92 -23.14 2.54 -4.22
C ASP A 92 -23.61 1.10 -3.90
N ASP A 93 -22.78 0.08 -4.12
CA ASP A 93 -23.14 -1.31 -3.83
C ASP A 93 -22.85 -1.65 -2.36
N PRO A 94 -23.88 -1.85 -1.51
CA PRO A 94 -23.70 -2.20 -0.10
C PRO A 94 -23.11 -3.60 0.12
N THR A 95 -22.97 -4.44 -0.91
CA THR A 95 -22.21 -5.71 -0.84
C THR A 95 -20.70 -5.50 -0.81
N ALA A 96 -20.22 -4.26 -1.02
CA ALA A 96 -18.82 -3.88 -0.83
C ALA A 96 -18.29 -4.09 0.61
N SER A 97 -19.15 -4.46 1.57
CA SER A 97 -18.73 -5.00 2.86
C SER A 97 -17.95 -6.32 2.73
N GLU A 98 -18.14 -7.07 1.64
CA GLU A 98 -17.32 -8.25 1.28
C GLU A 98 -15.98 -7.85 0.61
N ALA A 99 -15.79 -6.57 0.27
CA ALA A 99 -14.57 -6.06 -0.35
C ALA A 99 -13.38 -5.93 0.62
N VAL A 100 -13.45 -6.49 1.82
CA VAL A 100 -12.30 -6.59 2.74
C VAL A 100 -11.15 -7.39 2.11
N ASP A 101 -11.42 -8.16 1.05
CA ASP A 101 -10.45 -8.97 0.29
C ASP A 101 -9.93 -8.31 -1.01
N VAL A 102 -10.35 -7.09 -1.38
CA VAL A 102 -9.84 -6.43 -2.61
C VAL A 102 -8.42 -5.86 -2.45
N GLY A 103 -7.84 -6.00 -1.26
CA GLY A 103 -6.47 -5.62 -0.95
C GLY A 103 -6.22 -4.11 -0.86
N ILE A 104 -7.24 -3.26 -1.01
CA ILE A 104 -7.14 -1.79 -0.89
C ILE A 104 -8.01 -1.31 0.27
N TYR A 105 -7.41 -0.62 1.24
CA TYR A 105 -8.05 -0.12 2.44
C TYR A 105 -8.00 1.42 2.47
N SER A 106 -9.07 2.08 2.03
CA SER A 106 -9.19 3.54 2.03
C SER A 106 -9.98 4.12 3.23
N GLY A 107 -10.59 3.27 4.05
CA GLY A 107 -11.40 3.65 5.21
C GLY A 107 -10.81 3.23 6.57
N PHE A 108 -11.62 3.38 7.64
CA PHE A 108 -11.30 2.92 9.01
C PHE A 108 -9.97 3.45 9.58
N GLY A 109 -9.57 4.65 9.15
CA GLY A 109 -8.31 5.25 9.60
C GLY A 109 -7.07 4.51 9.12
N SER A 110 -7.13 3.74 8.03
CA SER A 110 -5.96 3.07 7.44
C SER A 110 -4.81 4.05 7.16
N GLY A 111 -5.13 5.21 6.60
CA GLY A 111 -4.20 6.31 6.38
C GLY A 111 -3.71 6.99 7.67
N HIS A 112 -4.18 6.60 8.85
CA HIS A 112 -3.78 7.14 10.14
C HIS A 112 -3.29 6.08 11.14
N CYS A 113 -3.22 4.81 10.74
CA CYS A 113 -2.81 3.74 11.63
C CYS A 113 -1.31 3.82 11.95
N ALA A 114 -0.88 3.06 12.97
CA ALA A 114 0.50 3.02 13.41
C ALA A 114 1.46 2.65 12.27
N ALA A 115 1.11 1.64 11.45
CA ALA A 115 1.91 1.20 10.31
C ALA A 115 2.13 2.31 9.27
N ALA A 116 1.11 3.09 8.97
CA ALA A 116 1.20 4.15 7.99
C ALA A 116 2.08 5.30 8.51
N TRP A 117 1.98 5.63 9.81
CA TRP A 117 2.83 6.62 10.45
C TRP A 117 4.27 6.16 10.63
N SER A 118 4.51 4.89 11.00
CA SER A 118 5.86 4.36 11.21
C SER A 118 6.72 4.47 9.94
N ILE A 119 6.10 4.40 8.75
CA ILE A 119 6.78 4.68 7.48
C ILE A 119 6.89 6.19 7.21
N ARG A 120 5.77 6.94 7.27
CA ARG A 120 5.74 8.37 6.89
C ARG A 120 6.61 9.26 7.77
N SER A 121 6.75 8.92 9.05
CA SER A 121 7.53 9.70 10.02
C SER A 121 9.02 9.38 10.01
N LEU A 122 9.47 8.36 9.26
CA LEU A 122 10.88 7.96 9.23
C LEU A 122 11.76 9.15 8.83
N PRO A 123 12.83 9.46 9.60
CA PRO A 123 13.75 10.54 9.25
C PRO A 123 14.34 10.38 7.85
N ARG A 124 14.59 9.15 7.40
CA ARG A 124 15.13 8.85 6.07
C ARG A 124 14.14 9.16 4.95
N VAL A 125 12.86 8.83 5.13
CA VAL A 125 11.80 9.18 4.17
C VAL A 125 11.67 10.71 4.08
N ARG A 126 11.62 11.39 5.23
CA ARG A 126 11.56 12.86 5.28
C ARG A 126 12.78 13.50 4.63
N ALA A 127 13.99 12.99 4.89
CA ALA A 127 15.22 13.52 4.31
C ALA A 127 15.24 13.45 2.78
N ILE A 128 14.72 12.37 2.19
CA ILE A 128 14.58 12.23 0.74
C ILE A 128 13.69 13.34 0.17
N PHE A 129 12.48 13.49 0.73
CA PHE A 129 11.54 14.50 0.24
C PHE A 129 12.05 15.93 0.45
N ARG A 130 12.72 16.20 1.58
CA ARG A 130 13.39 17.48 1.85
C ARG A 130 14.43 17.80 0.79
N ARG A 131 15.29 16.83 0.48
CA ARG A 131 16.34 16.99 -0.54
C ARG A 131 15.75 17.19 -1.94
N PHE A 132 14.64 16.54 -2.24
CA PHE A 132 13.96 16.68 -3.52
C PHE A 132 13.26 18.03 -3.69
N PHE A 133 12.43 18.42 -2.73
CA PHE A 133 11.61 19.64 -2.80
C PHE A 133 12.33 20.90 -2.31
N GLY A 134 13.49 20.76 -1.64
CA GLY A 134 14.24 21.89 -1.11
C GLY A 134 13.57 22.60 0.07
N THR A 135 12.70 21.91 0.81
CA THR A 135 11.97 22.46 1.95
C THR A 135 11.84 21.46 3.09
N ASP A 136 11.85 21.95 4.33
CA ASP A 136 11.58 21.17 5.55
C ASP A 136 10.09 20.92 5.80
N ASP A 137 9.22 21.70 5.14
CA ASP A 137 7.76 21.66 5.24
C ASP A 137 7.20 20.54 4.35
N LEU A 138 7.09 19.35 4.92
CA LEU A 138 6.54 18.18 4.23
C LEU A 138 5.08 17.97 4.61
N LEU A 139 4.19 18.09 3.64
CA LEU A 139 2.81 17.63 3.75
C LEU A 139 2.75 16.14 3.43
N SER A 140 2.00 15.38 4.23
CA SER A 140 1.78 13.96 3.99
C SER A 140 0.38 13.73 3.43
N SER A 141 0.29 13.06 2.27
CA SER A 141 -1.00 12.53 1.80
C SER A 141 -1.38 11.33 2.65
N LEU A 142 -2.62 11.32 3.12
CA LEU A 142 -3.17 10.29 4.01
C LEU A 142 -3.88 9.21 3.20
N ASP A 143 -3.19 8.72 2.16
CA ASP A 143 -3.72 7.71 1.26
C ASP A 143 -4.03 6.41 2.01
N GLY A 144 -4.94 5.63 1.43
CA GLY A 144 -5.25 4.28 1.86
C GLY A 144 -4.06 3.33 1.71
N MET A 145 -4.19 2.14 2.31
CA MET A 145 -3.14 1.13 2.28
C MET A 145 -3.52 0.00 1.32
N VAL A 146 -2.56 -0.48 0.55
CA VAL A 146 -2.72 -1.71 -0.21
C VAL A 146 -2.06 -2.84 0.57
N LEU A 147 -2.84 -3.81 1.05
CA LEU A 147 -2.37 -4.94 1.84
C LEU A 147 -2.83 -6.24 1.19
N TRP A 148 -1.87 -7.10 0.88
CA TRP A 148 -2.12 -8.45 0.38
C TRP A 148 -1.53 -9.46 1.35
N ASP A 149 -2.31 -10.48 1.70
CA ASP A 149 -1.87 -11.57 2.58
C ASP A 149 -2.24 -12.90 1.95
N ASP A 150 -1.24 -13.57 1.39
CA ASP A 150 -1.39 -14.85 0.70
C ASP A 150 -1.67 -16.02 1.65
N ARG A 151 -1.49 -15.84 2.96
CA ARG A 151 -1.70 -16.89 3.98
C ARG A 151 -3.16 -17.31 4.15
N ARG A 152 -4.12 -16.52 3.66
CA ARG A 152 -5.55 -16.89 3.65
C ARG A 152 -5.98 -17.63 2.37
N ALA A 153 -5.16 -17.61 1.31
CA ALA A 153 -5.51 -18.26 0.04
C ALA A 153 -5.45 -19.79 0.08
N THR A 154 -5.07 -20.38 1.23
CA THR A 154 -4.93 -21.84 1.41
C THR A 154 -6.05 -22.48 2.23
N ASP A 155 -6.98 -21.69 2.78
CA ASP A 155 -8.03 -22.20 3.68
C ASP A 155 -9.41 -22.35 2.98
N VAL A 156 -9.45 -22.36 1.65
CA VAL A 156 -10.67 -22.54 0.83
C VAL A 156 -10.55 -23.73 -0.10
#